data_AF-A0A536XR40-F1
#
_entry.id   AF-A0A536XR40-F1
#
_cell.length_a   1.000
_cell.length_b   1.000
_cell.length_c   1.000
_cell.angle_alpha   90.00
_cell.angle_beta   90.00
_cell.angle_gamma   90.00
#
_symmetry.space_group_name_H-M   'P 1'
#
loop_
_entity.id
_entity.type
_entity.pdbx_description
1 polymer ?
#
loop_
_entity_poly.entity_id
_entity_poly.type
_entity_poly.pdbx_seq_one_letter_code
_entity_poly.pdbx_strand_id
1 'polypeptide(L)'
;MSRTRSAEIVGGGFAGLAAACALAQRGWRVRLHERAERLRTAGAGINVYENGLRVLEALGALEETLADNARHLVRETRDQHDRLLSTHPWHIRVYGVLRQRMIDALAAAARRAGAELLTNSTGVSASPSGGLVLANGERVQADLVVAADGVNSSLRDSLGLLRSRRYLPDGAIRVLIPKVNEAEATDGRTIEYWSGSRRFLYNPCSRTHLYLALTMLHRDEAARAVPVDKALWQTSFPPLAP
;
A
#
# COMPACT_ATOMS: atom_id res chain seq x y z
N MET A 1 3.03 -40.30 6.98
CA MET A 1 3.31 -38.84 7.11
C MET A 1 2.53 -38.12 6.02
N SER A 2 1.75 -37.09 6.36
CA SER A 2 1.03 -36.30 5.36
C SER A 2 2.03 -35.53 4.50
N ARG A 3 1.84 -35.51 3.17
CA ARG A 3 2.69 -34.78 2.23
C ARG A 3 2.59 -33.27 2.51
N THR A 4 3.73 -32.60 2.67
CA THR A 4 3.79 -31.14 2.77
C THR A 4 3.29 -30.50 1.48
N ARG A 5 2.29 -29.63 1.57
CA ARG A 5 1.73 -28.92 0.41
C ARG A 5 2.63 -27.76 -0.01
N SER A 6 2.71 -27.48 -1.31
CA SER A 6 3.49 -26.37 -1.87
C SER A 6 2.62 -25.25 -2.43
N ALA A 7 3.07 -24.00 -2.28
CA ALA A 7 2.43 -22.83 -2.86
C ALA A 7 3.45 -21.90 -3.54
N GLU A 8 3.13 -21.48 -4.76
CA GLU A 8 3.87 -20.44 -5.50
C GLU A 8 3.05 -19.15 -5.51
N ILE A 9 3.65 -18.04 -5.08
CA ILE A 9 2.96 -16.76 -4.93
C ILE A 9 3.63 -15.75 -5.86
N VAL A 10 2.88 -15.12 -6.75
CA VAL A 10 3.44 -14.12 -7.68
C VAL A 10 3.07 -12.72 -7.21
N GLY A 11 4.07 -11.91 -6.86
CA GLY A 11 3.95 -10.52 -6.42
C GLY A 11 4.34 -10.28 -4.97
N GLY A 12 5.39 -9.50 -4.73
CA GLY A 12 5.92 -9.12 -3.41
C GLY A 12 5.28 -7.89 -2.78
N GLY A 13 3.99 -7.65 -3.06
CA GLY A 13 3.21 -6.60 -2.41
C GLY A 13 2.58 -7.06 -1.08
N PHE A 14 1.76 -6.22 -0.47
CA PHE A 14 1.07 -6.53 0.80
C PHE A 14 0.31 -7.86 0.76
N ALA A 15 -0.45 -8.10 -0.31
CA ALA A 15 -1.27 -9.29 -0.46
C ALA A 15 -0.40 -10.57 -0.56
N GLY A 16 0.64 -10.55 -1.41
CA GLY A 16 1.51 -11.70 -1.60
C GLY A 16 2.34 -12.03 -0.36
N LEU A 17 2.91 -11.01 0.30
CA LEU A 17 3.69 -11.23 1.53
C LEU A 17 2.80 -11.72 2.68
N ALA A 18 1.58 -11.18 2.82
CA ALA A 18 0.62 -11.67 3.81
C ALA A 18 0.20 -13.12 3.53
N ALA A 19 -0.08 -13.47 2.28
CA ALA A 19 -0.38 -14.84 1.88
C ALA A 19 0.80 -15.79 2.14
N ALA A 20 2.02 -15.35 1.82
CA ALA A 20 3.24 -16.13 2.02
C ALA A 20 3.45 -16.45 3.50
N CYS A 21 3.36 -15.43 4.35
CA CYS A 21 3.47 -15.60 5.80
C CYS A 21 2.37 -16.53 6.34
N ALA A 22 1.11 -16.32 5.95
CA ALA A 22 -0.01 -17.11 6.44
C ALA A 22 0.08 -18.60 6.06
N LEU A 23 0.50 -18.91 4.82
CA LEU A 23 0.67 -20.28 4.35
C LEU A 23 1.87 -20.95 5.00
N ALA A 24 3.00 -20.24 5.13
CA ALA A 24 4.20 -20.76 5.76
C ALA A 24 3.97 -21.06 7.26
N GLN A 25 3.27 -20.18 7.99
CA GLN A 25 2.83 -20.43 9.38
C GLN A 25 1.95 -21.69 9.52
N ARG A 26 1.32 -22.13 8.44
CA ARG A 26 0.47 -23.34 8.39
C ARG A 26 1.22 -24.57 7.86
N GLY A 27 2.55 -24.50 7.76
CA GLY A 27 3.41 -25.61 7.36
C GLY A 27 3.43 -25.89 5.85
N TRP A 28 3.02 -24.94 5.00
CA TRP A 28 3.20 -25.07 3.56
C TRP A 28 4.64 -24.75 3.17
N ARG A 29 5.15 -25.41 2.13
CA ARG A 29 6.38 -24.99 1.44
C ARG A 29 6.02 -23.84 0.51
N VAL A 30 6.46 -22.62 0.84
CA VAL A 30 6.07 -21.41 0.12
C VAL A 30 7.27 -20.78 -0.57
N ARG A 31 7.10 -20.45 -1.86
CA ARG A 31 7.98 -19.52 -2.57
C ARG A 31 7.16 -18.34 -3.09
N LEU A 32 7.72 -17.15 -2.96
CA LEU A 32 7.17 -15.92 -3.49
C LEU A 32 8.10 -15.35 -4.56
N HIS A 33 7.54 -14.95 -5.69
CA HIS A 33 8.23 -14.39 -6.84
C HIS A 33 7.91 -12.90 -6.98
N GLU A 34 8.90 -12.04 -6.75
CA GLU A 34 8.84 -10.60 -7.02
C GLU A 34 9.67 -10.25 -8.25
N ARG A 35 9.06 -9.52 -9.19
CA ARG A 35 9.71 -9.11 -10.44
C ARG A 35 10.85 -8.12 -10.24
N ALA A 36 10.75 -7.24 -9.25
CA ALA A 36 11.76 -6.23 -8.97
C ALA A 36 13.01 -6.85 -8.31
N GLU A 37 14.14 -6.17 -8.45
CA GLU A 37 15.41 -6.53 -7.80
C GLU A 37 15.33 -6.57 -6.26
N ARG A 38 14.39 -5.80 -5.70
CA ARG A 38 14.18 -5.63 -4.27
C ARG A 38 12.71 -5.39 -3.97
N LEU A 39 12.27 -5.80 -2.79
CA LEU A 39 10.93 -5.52 -2.27
C LEU A 39 10.80 -4.02 -1.99
N ARG A 40 10.24 -3.27 -2.95
CA ARG A 40 10.12 -1.80 -2.86
C ARG A 40 8.72 -1.31 -3.14
N THR A 41 8.40 -0.17 -2.56
CA THR A 41 7.18 0.59 -2.86
C THR A 41 7.50 1.96 -3.44
N ALA A 42 6.50 2.58 -4.09
CA ALA A 42 6.54 4.01 -4.34
C ALA A 42 6.41 4.74 -2.99
N GLY A 43 7.36 5.63 -2.68
CA GLY A 43 7.51 6.32 -1.40
C GLY A 43 6.27 7.14 -0.99
N ALA A 44 5.34 6.49 -0.29
CA ALA A 44 4.09 7.06 0.16
C ALA A 44 3.65 6.42 1.48
N GLY A 45 2.78 7.12 2.21
CA GLY A 45 2.05 6.57 3.34
C GLY A 45 0.83 5.74 2.92
N ILE A 46 0.27 5.00 3.87
CA ILE A 46 -1.02 4.32 3.77
C ILE A 46 -1.68 4.26 5.15
N ASN A 47 -3.01 4.35 5.18
CA ASN A 47 -3.76 4.12 6.42
C ASN A 47 -4.10 2.64 6.56
N VAL A 48 -3.81 2.07 7.72
CA VAL A 48 -4.20 0.71 8.08
C VAL A 48 -5.28 0.79 9.17
N TYR A 49 -6.44 0.23 8.87
CA TYR A 49 -7.59 0.18 9.77
C TYR A 49 -7.58 -1.12 10.58
N GLU A 50 -8.40 -1.18 11.63
CA GLU A 50 -8.56 -2.32 12.56
C GLU A 50 -8.51 -3.71 11.90
N ASN A 51 -9.22 -3.89 10.78
CA ASN A 51 -9.22 -5.16 10.05
C ASN A 51 -7.82 -5.55 9.53
N GLY A 52 -7.07 -4.60 8.97
CA GLY A 52 -5.70 -4.82 8.52
C GLY A 52 -4.72 -5.01 9.69
N LEU A 53 -4.94 -4.30 10.80
CA LEU A 53 -4.12 -4.42 12.00
C LEU A 53 -4.26 -5.82 12.62
N ARG A 54 -5.47 -6.38 12.69
CA ARG A 54 -5.70 -7.76 13.15
C ARG A 54 -4.99 -8.80 12.28
N VAL A 55 -4.91 -8.57 10.97
CA VAL A 55 -4.12 -9.42 10.06
C VAL A 55 -2.64 -9.30 10.39
N LEU A 56 -2.11 -8.09 10.55
CA LEU A 56 -0.71 -7.88 10.92
C LEU A 56 -0.35 -8.52 12.28
N GLU A 57 -1.27 -8.49 13.25
CA GLU A 57 -1.13 -9.19 14.55
C GLU A 57 -1.00 -10.69 14.36
N ALA A 58 -1.94 -11.31 13.64
CA ALA A 58 -1.93 -12.75 13.37
C ALA A 58 -0.68 -13.21 12.59
N LEU A 59 -0.12 -12.33 11.76
CA LEU A 59 1.11 -12.59 11.02
C LEU A 59 2.39 -12.29 11.81
N GLY A 60 2.31 -11.69 12.99
CA GLY A 60 3.49 -11.28 13.77
C GLY A 60 4.29 -10.16 13.10
N ALA A 61 3.60 -9.25 12.39
CA ALA A 61 4.18 -8.12 11.65
C ALA A 61 3.69 -6.75 12.18
N LEU A 62 2.79 -6.72 13.17
CA LEU A 62 2.18 -5.48 13.67
C LEU A 62 3.21 -4.54 14.30
N GLU A 63 3.98 -5.02 15.27
CA GLU A 63 4.89 -4.18 16.06
C GLU A 63 5.91 -3.46 15.16
N GLU A 64 6.54 -4.19 14.25
CA GLU A 64 7.51 -3.64 13.30
C GLU A 64 6.85 -2.66 12.30
N THR A 65 5.60 -2.93 11.91
CA THR A 65 4.81 -2.01 11.07
C THR A 65 4.51 -0.70 11.80
N LEU A 66 4.22 -0.76 13.11
CA LEU A 66 3.78 0.37 13.94
C LEU A 66 4.89 1.02 14.77
N ALA A 67 6.16 0.67 14.58
CA ALA A 67 7.28 1.15 15.40
C ALA A 67 7.36 2.69 15.53
N ASP A 68 6.97 3.44 14.49
CA ASP A 68 6.95 4.92 14.49
C ASP A 68 5.57 5.53 14.80
N ASN A 69 4.63 4.72 15.32
CA ASN A 69 3.28 5.06 15.80
C ASN A 69 2.71 6.41 15.31
N ALA A 70 1.95 6.40 14.21
CA ALA A 70 1.12 7.52 13.80
C ALA A 70 -0.36 7.15 13.88
N ARG A 71 -0.87 6.98 15.10
CA ARG A 71 -2.28 6.69 15.35
C ARG A 71 -3.16 7.87 14.94
N HIS A 72 -4.21 7.60 14.17
CA HIS A 72 -5.23 8.56 13.80
C HIS A 72 -6.41 8.43 14.76
N LEU A 73 -6.76 9.53 15.42
CA LEU A 73 -7.86 9.65 16.38
C LEU A 73 -9.07 10.32 15.74
N VAL A 74 -8.84 11.24 14.81
CA VAL A 74 -9.91 12.01 14.17
C VAL A 74 -9.55 12.33 12.71
N ARG A 75 -10.56 12.34 11.83
CA ARG A 75 -10.45 12.92 10.50
C ARG A 75 -11.29 14.19 10.45
N GLU A 76 -10.68 15.27 10.00
CA GLU A 76 -11.39 16.51 9.72
C GLU A 76 -11.49 16.72 8.21
N THR A 77 -12.63 17.27 7.80
CA THR A 77 -12.84 17.79 6.45
C THR A 77 -12.96 19.29 6.55
N ARG A 78 -12.13 20.00 5.80
CA ARG A 78 -12.05 21.47 5.80
C ARG A 78 -12.20 22.01 4.39
N ASP A 79 -12.68 23.24 4.26
CA ASP A 79 -12.67 23.94 2.98
C ASP A 79 -11.31 24.59 2.70
N GLN A 80 -11.21 25.34 1.60
CA GLN A 80 -9.97 25.96 1.16
C GLN A 80 -9.44 27.07 2.08
N HIS A 81 -10.27 27.59 2.99
CA HIS A 81 -9.90 28.65 3.93
C HIS A 81 -9.73 28.11 5.36
N ASP A 82 -9.47 26.80 5.50
CA ASP A 82 -9.30 26.11 6.78
C ASP A 82 -10.55 26.11 7.68
N ARG A 83 -11.73 26.41 7.12
CA ARG A 83 -12.98 26.30 7.88
C ARG A 83 -13.37 24.83 8.01
N LEU A 84 -13.58 24.40 9.26
CA LEU A 84 -14.05 23.05 9.58
C LEU A 84 -15.46 22.81 9.02
N LEU A 85 -15.59 21.81 8.17
CA LEU A 85 -16.87 21.38 7.58
C LEU A 85 -17.44 20.15 8.30
N SER A 86 -16.57 19.21 8.68
CA SER A 86 -16.98 17.98 9.34
C SER A 86 -15.84 17.40 10.17
N THR A 87 -16.21 16.71 11.25
CA THR A 87 -15.30 15.96 12.11
C THR A 87 -15.79 14.52 12.20
N HIS A 88 -14.87 13.56 12.05
CA HIS A 88 -15.14 12.14 12.18
C HIS A 88 -14.16 11.52 13.19
N PRO A 89 -14.58 11.30 14.44
CA PRO A 89 -13.76 10.58 15.42
C PRO A 89 -13.65 9.10 15.04
N TRP A 90 -12.45 8.53 15.16
CA TRP A 90 -12.22 7.11 14.96
C TRP A 90 -12.41 6.35 16.27
N HIS A 91 -13.43 5.49 16.32
CA HIS A 91 -13.68 4.58 17.45
C HIS A 91 -13.00 3.20 17.29
N ILE A 92 -12.19 3.06 16.25
CA ILE A 92 -11.40 1.88 15.93
C ILE A 92 -9.93 2.28 15.82
N ARG A 93 -9.02 1.30 15.81
CA ARG A 93 -7.61 1.58 15.54
C ARG A 93 -7.43 1.96 14.06
N VAL A 94 -6.80 3.10 13.83
CA VAL A 94 -6.36 3.56 12.51
C VAL A 94 -4.95 4.12 12.67
N TYR A 95 -4.03 3.69 11.81
CA TYR A 95 -2.65 4.17 11.82
C TYR A 95 -2.23 4.57 10.41
N GLY A 96 -1.59 5.72 10.28
CA GLY A 96 -0.77 6.02 9.12
C GLY A 96 0.56 5.28 9.22
N VAL A 97 0.99 4.62 8.15
CA VAL A 97 2.27 3.91 8.10
C VAL A 97 2.98 4.18 6.78
N LEU A 98 4.31 4.13 6.80
CA LEU A 98 5.10 4.08 5.58
C LEU A 98 4.87 2.74 4.87
N ARG A 99 4.52 2.76 3.59
CA ARG A 99 4.29 1.53 2.82
C ARG A 99 5.50 0.60 2.82
N GLN A 100 6.70 1.16 2.73
CA GLN A 100 7.95 0.39 2.76
C GLN A 100 8.11 -0.35 4.08
N ARG A 101 7.89 0.32 5.23
CA ARG A 101 7.96 -0.29 6.56
C ARG A 101 7.02 -1.49 6.70
N MET A 102 5.79 -1.36 6.21
CA MET A 102 4.82 -2.47 6.24
C MET A 102 5.25 -3.64 5.32
N ILE A 103 5.84 -3.35 4.16
CA ILE A 103 6.43 -4.41 3.29
C ILE A 103 7.56 -5.11 4.01
N ASP A 104 8.48 -4.36 4.62
CA ASP A 104 9.66 -4.92 5.30
C ASP A 104 9.23 -5.81 6.48
N ALA A 105 8.28 -5.34 7.30
CA ALA A 105 7.71 -6.10 8.41
C ALA A 105 7.03 -7.40 7.96
N LEU A 106 6.21 -7.35 6.91
CA LEU A 106 5.56 -8.53 6.34
C LEU A 106 6.58 -9.51 5.73
N ALA A 107 7.62 -9.00 5.06
CA ALA A 107 8.67 -9.82 4.50
C ALA A 107 9.52 -10.50 5.58
N ALA A 108 9.84 -9.78 6.66
CA ALA A 108 10.52 -10.34 7.82
C ALA A 108 9.67 -11.43 8.49
N ALA A 109 8.37 -11.18 8.69
CA ALA A 109 7.43 -12.17 9.22
C ALA A 109 7.32 -13.41 8.32
N ALA A 110 7.20 -13.23 7.00
CA ALA A 110 7.12 -14.34 6.06
C ALA A 110 8.40 -15.21 6.09
N ARG A 111 9.58 -14.59 6.14
CA ARG A 111 10.86 -15.31 6.27
C ARG A 111 10.97 -16.06 7.61
N ARG A 112 10.59 -15.42 8.73
CA ARG A 112 10.53 -16.07 10.05
C ARG A 112 9.62 -17.30 10.04
N ALA A 113 8.54 -17.26 9.27
CA ALA A 113 7.62 -18.38 9.09
C ALA A 113 8.12 -19.47 8.12
N GLY A 114 9.24 -19.24 7.42
CA GLY A 114 9.85 -20.21 6.50
C GLY A 114 9.51 -20.03 5.01
N ALA A 115 8.91 -18.90 4.62
CA ALA A 115 8.69 -18.59 3.20
C ALA A 115 9.99 -18.15 2.52
N GLU A 116 10.24 -18.68 1.32
CA GLU A 116 11.33 -18.23 0.44
C GLU A 116 10.86 -17.05 -0.42
N LEU A 117 11.56 -15.92 -0.35
CA LEU A 117 11.21 -14.70 -1.10
C LEU A 117 12.26 -14.45 -2.20
N LEU A 118 11.88 -14.68 -3.46
CA LEU A 118 12.72 -14.58 -4.64
C LEU A 118 12.48 -13.25 -5.36
N THR A 119 13.51 -12.41 -5.46
CA THR A 119 13.48 -11.20 -6.29
C THR A 119 14.01 -11.49 -7.69
N ASN A 120 13.83 -10.55 -8.63
CA ASN A 120 14.10 -10.76 -10.06
C ASN A 120 13.40 -12.02 -10.63
N SER A 121 12.26 -12.38 -10.05
CA SER A 121 11.51 -13.59 -10.40
C SER A 121 10.11 -13.19 -10.82
N THR A 122 9.84 -13.30 -12.11
CA THR A 122 8.58 -12.81 -12.71
C THR A 122 7.73 -13.98 -13.16
N GLY A 123 6.56 -14.19 -12.57
CA GLY A 123 5.54 -15.08 -13.10
C GLY A 123 4.82 -14.47 -14.29
N VAL A 124 4.66 -15.21 -15.38
CA VAL A 124 4.07 -14.71 -16.64
C VAL A 124 2.75 -15.39 -17.00
N SER A 125 2.54 -16.64 -16.58
CA SER A 125 1.26 -17.34 -16.74
C SER A 125 1.07 -18.42 -15.70
N ALA A 126 -0.17 -18.81 -15.46
CA ALA A 126 -0.52 -19.90 -14.55
C ALA A 126 -1.57 -20.84 -15.18
N SER A 127 -1.72 -22.04 -14.63
CA SER A 127 -2.78 -22.99 -15.01
C SER A 127 -3.67 -23.35 -13.81
N PRO A 128 -4.95 -23.70 -14.03
CA PRO A 128 -5.84 -24.18 -12.96
C PRO A 128 -5.35 -25.47 -12.28
N SER A 129 -4.46 -26.22 -12.94
CA SER A 129 -3.83 -27.44 -12.41
C SER A 129 -2.64 -27.16 -11.49
N GLY A 130 -2.34 -25.90 -11.15
CA GLY A 130 -1.24 -25.53 -10.25
C GLY A 130 0.12 -25.31 -10.94
N GLY A 131 0.12 -25.11 -12.26
CA GLY A 131 1.32 -24.77 -13.01
C GLY A 131 1.60 -23.26 -12.99
N LEU A 132 2.87 -22.87 -12.88
CA LEU A 132 3.38 -21.51 -13.01
C LEU A 132 4.50 -21.48 -14.04
N VAL A 133 4.45 -20.51 -14.95
CA VAL A 133 5.56 -20.23 -15.89
C VAL A 133 6.23 -18.93 -15.49
N LEU A 134 7.55 -18.96 -15.35
CA LEU A 134 8.37 -17.79 -15.07
C LEU A 134 8.90 -17.16 -16.38
N ALA A 135 9.28 -15.89 -16.33
CA ALA A 135 9.76 -15.13 -17.49
C ALA A 135 11.07 -15.69 -18.09
N ASN A 136 11.85 -16.43 -17.32
CA ASN A 136 13.05 -17.15 -17.78
C ASN A 136 12.73 -18.48 -18.51
N GLY A 137 11.44 -18.83 -18.64
CA GLY A 137 10.99 -20.09 -19.26
C GLY A 137 10.87 -21.26 -18.29
N GLU A 138 11.30 -21.11 -17.03
CA GLU A 138 11.13 -22.14 -16.01
C GLU A 138 9.65 -22.44 -15.76
N ARG A 139 9.34 -23.72 -15.60
CA ARG A 139 8.00 -24.22 -15.31
C ARG A 139 8.00 -24.87 -13.94
N VAL A 140 7.10 -24.40 -13.09
CA VAL A 140 6.96 -24.84 -11.71
C VAL A 140 5.59 -25.46 -11.52
N GLN A 141 5.54 -26.56 -10.77
CA GLN A 141 4.30 -27.22 -10.38
C GLN A 141 4.12 -27.15 -8.87
N ALA A 142 2.93 -26.76 -8.42
CA ALA A 142 2.58 -26.68 -7.00
C ALA A 142 1.14 -27.11 -6.75
N ASP A 143 0.79 -27.28 -5.47
CA ASP A 143 -0.59 -27.54 -5.05
C ASP A 143 -1.46 -26.28 -5.13
N LEU A 144 -0.84 -25.10 -5.08
CA LEU A 144 -1.51 -23.81 -5.14
C LEU A 144 -0.64 -22.78 -5.85
N VAL A 145 -1.25 -21.98 -6.74
CA VAL A 145 -0.65 -20.74 -7.27
C VAL A 145 -1.50 -19.56 -6.82
N VAL A 146 -0.88 -18.56 -6.20
CA VAL A 146 -1.54 -17.33 -5.75
C VAL A 146 -1.12 -16.17 -6.65
N ALA A 147 -2.07 -15.65 -7.43
CA ALA A 147 -1.87 -14.44 -8.22
C ALA A 147 -2.06 -13.19 -7.33
N ALA A 148 -0.94 -12.57 -6.93
CA ALA A 148 -0.89 -11.35 -6.12
C ALA A 148 -0.07 -10.22 -6.81
N ASP A 149 0.00 -10.26 -8.14
CA ASP A 149 0.83 -9.43 -9.03
C ASP A 149 0.20 -8.07 -9.39
N GLY A 150 -0.86 -7.70 -8.68
CA GLY A 150 -1.42 -6.35 -8.65
C GLY A 150 -2.41 -6.04 -9.77
N VAL A 151 -2.73 -4.74 -9.92
CA VAL A 151 -3.82 -4.29 -10.82
C VAL A 151 -3.60 -4.64 -12.30
N ASN A 152 -2.33 -4.75 -12.71
CA ASN A 152 -1.89 -5.13 -14.06
C ASN A 152 -1.52 -6.62 -14.15
N SER A 153 -2.18 -7.47 -13.38
CA SER A 153 -1.86 -8.90 -13.26
C SER A 153 -1.79 -9.61 -14.62
N SER A 154 -0.59 -10.09 -14.98
CA SER A 154 -0.39 -10.91 -16.18
C SER A 154 -0.97 -12.30 -15.97
N LEU A 155 -0.97 -12.82 -14.74
CA LEU A 155 -1.56 -14.12 -14.43
C LEU A 155 -3.08 -14.13 -14.66
N ARG A 156 -3.78 -13.12 -14.13
CA ARG A 156 -5.23 -12.95 -14.37
C ARG A 156 -5.54 -12.90 -15.86
N ASP A 157 -4.77 -12.11 -16.60
CA ASP A 157 -4.99 -11.90 -18.03
C ASP A 157 -4.69 -13.18 -18.83
N SER A 158 -3.65 -13.94 -18.46
CA SER A 158 -3.32 -15.24 -19.07
C SER A 158 -4.41 -16.32 -18.91
N LEU A 159 -5.22 -16.19 -17.85
CA LEU A 159 -6.35 -17.08 -17.55
C LEU A 159 -7.68 -16.58 -18.14
N GLY A 160 -7.69 -15.44 -18.85
CA GLY A 160 -8.90 -14.84 -19.39
C GLY A 160 -9.87 -14.32 -18.32
N LEU A 161 -9.37 -13.99 -17.12
CA LEU A 161 -10.21 -13.61 -15.97
C LEU A 161 -10.46 -12.10 -15.85
N LEU A 162 -9.93 -11.29 -16.78
CA LEU A 162 -10.18 -9.85 -16.79
C LEU A 162 -11.64 -9.57 -17.20
N ARG A 163 -12.46 -9.12 -16.25
CA ARG A 163 -13.84 -8.70 -16.54
C ARG A 163 -13.91 -7.31 -17.19
N SER A 164 -13.25 -6.32 -16.62
CA SER A 164 -13.26 -4.93 -17.13
C SER A 164 -12.17 -4.10 -16.47
N ARG A 165 -11.71 -3.05 -17.14
CA ARG A 165 -10.83 -2.01 -16.59
C ARG A 165 -11.43 -0.65 -16.91
N ARG A 166 -11.61 0.19 -15.90
CA ARG A 166 -12.13 1.55 -16.06
C ARG A 166 -11.14 2.54 -15.47
N TYR A 167 -10.81 3.57 -16.23
CA TYR A 167 -10.06 4.72 -15.72
C TYR A 167 -11.04 5.66 -15.04
N LEU A 168 -10.71 6.05 -13.81
CA LEU A 168 -11.48 7.05 -13.07
C LEU A 168 -11.05 8.45 -13.53
N PRO A 169 -11.97 9.43 -13.47
CA PRO A 169 -11.67 10.80 -13.89
C PRO A 169 -10.77 11.54 -12.91
N ASP A 170 -10.43 10.97 -11.75
CA ASP A 170 -9.59 11.57 -10.73
C ASP A 170 -8.14 11.03 -10.79
N GLY A 171 -7.19 11.91 -10.53
CA GLY A 171 -5.77 11.61 -10.35
C GLY A 171 -5.31 11.96 -8.94
N ALA A 172 -4.14 11.44 -8.53
CA ALA A 172 -3.52 11.82 -7.28
C ALA A 172 -2.00 11.87 -7.40
N ILE A 173 -1.40 13.01 -7.05
CA ILE A 173 0.03 13.10 -6.76
C ILE A 173 0.22 12.76 -5.29
N ARG A 174 1.19 11.90 -5.01
CA ARG A 174 1.50 11.41 -3.66
C ARG A 174 2.93 11.79 -3.32
N VAL A 175 3.10 12.50 -2.21
CA VAL A 175 4.41 12.98 -1.77
C VAL A 175 4.61 12.57 -0.31
N LEU A 176 5.83 12.16 0.01
CA LEU A 176 6.27 12.00 1.37
C LEU A 176 7.25 13.13 1.68
N ILE A 177 6.98 13.92 2.72
CA ILE A 177 7.85 15.00 3.16
C ILE A 177 8.27 14.79 4.62
N PRO A 178 9.47 15.23 5.03
CA PRO A 178 9.82 15.33 6.44
C PRO A 178 8.87 16.30 7.16
N LYS A 179 8.56 16.00 8.42
CA LYS A 179 7.93 16.97 9.34
C LYS A 179 8.95 18.06 9.68
N VAL A 180 8.51 19.31 9.69
CA VAL A 180 9.38 20.47 9.97
C VAL A 180 9.33 20.91 11.43
N ASN A 181 8.31 20.50 12.19
CA ASN A 181 8.24 20.74 13.64
C ASN A 181 7.53 19.59 14.39
N GLU A 182 7.69 19.55 15.72
CA GLU A 182 7.02 18.56 16.58
C GLU A 182 5.50 18.79 16.71
N ALA A 183 5.01 20.01 16.44
CA ALA A 183 3.57 20.32 16.49
C ALA A 183 2.78 19.61 15.37
N GLU A 184 3.39 19.42 14.20
CA GLU A 184 2.88 18.56 13.11
C GLU A 184 2.88 17.07 13.46
N ALA A 185 3.45 16.69 14.62
CA ALA A 185 3.81 15.31 14.82
C ALA A 185 2.66 14.40 15.27
N THR A 186 1.72 14.85 16.10
CA THR A 186 1.06 13.87 16.99
C THR A 186 -0.28 14.27 17.64
N ASP A 187 -1.09 15.18 17.08
CA ASP A 187 -2.46 15.37 17.62
C ASP A 187 -3.43 14.24 17.20
N GLY A 188 -2.96 13.30 16.36
CA GLY A 188 -3.75 12.20 15.83
C GLY A 188 -4.77 12.62 14.78
N ARG A 189 -4.71 13.85 14.29
CA ARG A 189 -5.60 14.37 13.26
C ARG A 189 -5.10 14.00 11.87
N THR A 190 -6.04 13.64 11.01
CA THR A 190 -5.87 13.67 9.56
C THR A 190 -6.80 14.72 9.00
N ILE A 191 -6.36 15.47 7.99
CA ILE A 191 -7.15 16.58 7.44
C ILE A 191 -7.30 16.39 5.94
N GLU A 192 -8.54 16.51 5.46
CA GLU A 192 -8.88 16.59 4.05
C GLU A 192 -9.38 18.00 3.74
N TYR A 193 -8.56 18.77 3.05
CA TYR A 193 -8.95 20.07 2.52
C TYR A 193 -9.61 19.91 1.16
N TRP A 194 -10.65 20.69 0.89
CA TRP A 194 -11.37 20.72 -0.38
C TRP A 194 -11.47 22.13 -0.96
N SER A 195 -11.19 22.26 -2.26
CA SER A 195 -11.29 23.50 -3.03
C SER A 195 -11.81 23.16 -4.42
N GLY A 196 -13.13 23.32 -4.63
CA GLY A 196 -13.78 22.87 -5.86
C GLY A 196 -13.53 21.37 -6.12
N SER A 197 -12.88 21.04 -7.24
CA SER A 197 -12.52 19.66 -7.60
C SER A 197 -11.12 19.21 -7.16
N ARG A 198 -10.44 20.00 -6.33
CA ARG A 198 -9.12 19.67 -5.77
C ARG A 198 -9.28 19.28 -4.31
N ARG A 199 -8.55 18.25 -3.90
CA ARG A 199 -8.43 17.80 -2.51
C ARG A 199 -6.97 17.75 -2.12
N PHE A 200 -6.66 18.22 -0.92
CA PHE A 200 -5.35 18.08 -0.30
C PHE A 200 -5.48 17.28 0.98
N LEU A 201 -4.87 16.09 1.00
CA LEU A 201 -4.81 15.23 2.18
C LEU A 201 -3.53 15.54 2.97
N TYR A 202 -3.69 15.91 4.23
CA TYR A 202 -2.66 15.93 5.25
C TYR A 202 -2.75 14.67 6.10
N ASN A 203 -1.72 13.81 6.05
CA ASN A 203 -1.73 12.52 6.71
C ASN A 203 -0.39 12.20 7.39
N PRO A 204 -0.29 12.34 8.72
CA PRO A 204 0.87 11.86 9.47
C PRO A 204 1.00 10.34 9.36
N CYS A 205 2.17 9.84 8.94
CA CYS A 205 2.39 8.40 8.72
C CYS A 205 3.63 7.82 9.43
N SER A 206 4.36 8.66 10.16
CA SER A 206 5.41 8.27 11.12
C SER A 206 5.69 9.47 12.04
N ARG A 207 6.57 9.31 13.04
CA ARG A 207 7.09 10.44 13.84
C ARG A 207 7.77 11.52 13.01
N THR A 208 8.35 11.17 11.87
CA THR A 208 9.26 12.05 11.11
C THR A 208 8.75 12.47 9.74
N HIS A 209 7.68 11.86 9.23
CA HIS A 209 7.17 12.12 7.87
C HIS A 209 5.66 12.38 7.84
N LEU A 210 5.27 13.28 6.93
CA LEU A 210 3.91 13.49 6.46
C LEU A 210 3.73 12.88 5.08
N TYR A 211 2.64 12.15 4.90
CA TYR A 211 2.15 11.75 3.62
C TYR A 211 1.11 12.77 3.14
N LEU A 212 1.37 13.34 1.96
CA LEU A 212 0.47 14.26 1.28
C LEU A 212 -0.14 13.60 0.05
N ALA A 213 -1.45 13.77 -0.15
CA ALA A 213 -2.11 13.40 -1.40
C ALA A 213 -2.86 14.58 -1.99
N LEU A 214 -2.40 15.01 -3.16
CA LEU A 214 -2.97 16.09 -3.95
C LEU A 214 -3.86 15.41 -4.99
N THR A 215 -5.17 15.44 -4.79
CA THR A 215 -6.16 14.81 -5.67
C THR A 215 -6.85 15.86 -6.52
N MET A 216 -7.00 15.57 -7.81
CA MET A 216 -7.56 16.49 -8.79
C MET A 216 -8.28 15.70 -9.88
N LEU A 217 -9.14 16.36 -10.67
CA LEU A 217 -9.64 15.75 -11.90
C LEU A 217 -8.48 15.60 -12.90
N HIS A 218 -8.46 14.51 -13.65
CA HIS A 218 -7.47 14.20 -14.67
C HIS A 218 -7.41 15.26 -15.78
N ARG A 219 -8.54 15.94 -16.05
CA ARG A 219 -8.60 17.06 -16.99
C ARG A 219 -7.96 18.36 -16.47
N ASP A 220 -7.65 18.46 -15.18
CA ASP A 220 -6.97 19.62 -14.58
C ASP A 220 -5.46 19.45 -14.78
N GLU A 221 -4.99 19.83 -15.97
CA GLU A 221 -3.61 19.62 -16.42
C GLU A 221 -2.58 20.33 -15.53
N ALA A 222 -2.91 21.54 -15.08
CA ALA A 222 -2.05 22.31 -14.20
C ALA A 222 -1.94 21.64 -12.82
N ALA A 223 -3.05 21.17 -12.24
CA ALA A 223 -3.03 20.51 -10.93
C ALA A 223 -2.28 19.18 -10.94
N ARG A 224 -2.36 18.41 -12.05
CA ARG A 224 -1.70 17.10 -12.18
C ARG A 224 -0.23 17.17 -12.64
N ALA A 225 0.32 18.37 -12.85
CA ALA A 225 1.70 18.54 -13.30
C ALA A 225 2.72 17.95 -12.31
N VAL A 226 3.79 17.35 -12.86
CA VAL A 226 4.94 16.84 -12.09
C VAL A 226 6.21 17.38 -12.76
N PRO A 227 7.05 18.19 -12.08
CA PRO A 227 6.96 18.60 -10.67
C PRO A 227 5.68 19.37 -10.30
N VAL A 228 5.27 19.29 -9.02
CA VAL A 228 4.04 19.91 -8.51
C VAL A 228 4.10 21.43 -8.66
N ASP A 229 3.07 22.04 -9.27
CA ASP A 229 2.88 23.49 -9.31
C ASP A 229 2.47 24.02 -7.92
N LYS A 230 3.45 24.38 -7.10
CA LYS A 230 3.22 24.85 -5.72
C LYS A 230 2.34 26.10 -5.67
N ALA A 231 2.51 27.04 -6.61
CA ALA A 231 1.76 28.29 -6.62
C ALA A 231 0.26 28.04 -6.84
N LEU A 232 -0.08 27.12 -7.76
CA LEU A 232 -1.46 26.69 -7.99
C LEU A 232 -2.08 26.05 -6.74
N TRP A 233 -1.36 25.12 -6.10
CA TRP A 233 -1.86 24.43 -4.91
C TRP A 233 -1.99 25.38 -3.71
N GLN A 234 -1.07 26.35 -3.55
CA GLN A 234 -1.18 27.40 -2.54
C GLN A 234 -2.35 28.34 -2.81
N THR A 235 -2.58 28.75 -4.06
CA THR A 235 -3.75 29.56 -4.43
C THR A 235 -5.06 28.79 -4.17
N SER A 236 -5.05 27.47 -4.37
CA SER A 236 -6.20 26.61 -4.12
C SER A 236 -6.48 26.41 -2.63
N PHE A 237 -5.47 26.54 -1.77
CA PHE A 237 -5.54 26.34 -0.33
C PHE A 237 -4.67 27.39 0.41
N PRO A 238 -5.08 28.67 0.43
CA PRO A 238 -4.24 29.77 0.95
C PRO A 238 -3.65 29.57 2.35
N PRO A 239 -4.35 28.96 3.33
CA PRO A 239 -3.80 28.71 4.67
C PRO A 239 -2.62 27.72 4.70
N LEU A 240 -2.39 26.96 3.62
CA LEU A 240 -1.26 26.03 3.51
C LEU A 240 -0.02 26.65 2.87
N ALA A 241 -0.07 27.93 2.49
CA ALA A 241 1.11 28.67 2.10
C ALA A 241 2.05 28.88 3.31
N PRO A 242 3.38 28.79 3.13
CA PRO A 242 4.35 29.02 4.20
C PRO A 242 4.34 30.45 4.72
#